data_AF-A0A1H7JV94-F1
#
_entry.id   AF-A0A1H7JV94-F1
#
_cell.length_a   1.000
_cell.length_b   1.000
_cell.length_c   1.000
_cell.angle_alpha   90.00
_cell.angle_beta   90.00
_cell.angle_gamma   90.00
#
_symmetry.space_group_name_H-M   'P 1'
#
loop_
_entity.id
_entity.type
_entity.pdbx_description
1 polymer ?
#
loop_
_entity_poly.entity_id
_entity_poly.type
_entity_poly.pdbx_seq_one_letter_code
_entity_poly.pdbx_strand_id
1 'polypeptide(L)' 'MASLRTYEYMGYDMTAGVDGDHEQGFFVTSQTIRSLFDGTSDTVPVDGIAAGRFPKQDNAFDAAFDRIREEIERRKG' A
#
# COMPACT_ATOMS: atom_id res chain seq x y z
N MET A 1 -15.93 -4.16 0.81
CA MET A 1 -15.30 -4.73 -0.41
C MET A 1 -14.08 -3.88 -0.64
N ALA A 2 -12.89 -4.49 -0.63
CA ALA A 2 -11.65 -3.74 -0.74
C ALA A 2 -11.52 -3.10 -2.14
N SER A 3 -11.27 -1.80 -2.16
CA SER A 3 -10.82 -1.07 -3.34
C SER A 3 -9.33 -1.30 -3.52
N LEU A 4 -8.90 -1.58 -4.75
CA LEU A 4 -7.52 -1.86 -5.09
C LEU A 4 -6.99 -0.75 -6.01
N ARG A 5 -5.78 -0.28 -5.73
CA ARG A 5 -5.05 0.65 -6.60
C ARG A 5 -3.64 0.13 -6.84
N THR A 6 -3.16 0.32 -8.07
CA THR A 6 -1.81 -0.05 -8.48
C THR A 6 -1.14 1.14 -9.15
N TYR A 7 0.11 1.43 -8.79
CA TYR A 7 0.94 2.48 -9.37
C TYR A 7 2.37 2.00 -9.59
N GLU A 8 3.00 2.41 -10.68
CA GLU A 8 4.43 2.18 -10.90
C GLU A 8 5.27 3.21 -10.15
N TYR A 9 6.34 2.75 -9.49
CA TYR A 9 7.33 3.59 -8.84
C TYR A 9 8.73 2.99 -8.94
N MET A 10 9.63 3.70 -9.62
CA MET A 10 11.05 3.35 -9.80
C MET A 10 11.32 1.89 -10.24
N GLY A 11 10.51 1.38 -11.19
CA GLY A 11 10.63 0.01 -11.69
C GLY A 11 9.96 -1.05 -10.81
N TYR A 12 9.03 -0.65 -9.93
CA TYR A 12 8.19 -1.54 -9.15
C TYR A 12 6.71 -1.19 -9.35
N ASP A 13 5.86 -2.17 -9.56
CA ASP A 13 4.42 -2.04 -9.35
C ASP A 13 4.13 -2.09 -7.86
N MET A 14 3.48 -1.05 -7.34
CA MET A 14 2.98 -0.97 -5.97
C MET A 14 1.47 -1.20 -6.00
N THR A 15 0.97 -2.17 -5.25
CA THR A 15 -0.47 -2.41 -5.13
C THR A 15 -0.89 -2.29 -3.68
N ALA A 16 -1.94 -1.51 -3.43
CA ALA A 16 -2.57 -1.35 -2.13
C ALA A 16 -4.05 -1.69 -2.20
N GLY A 17 -4.55 -2.34 -1.14
CA GLY A 17 -5.96 -2.61 -0.91
C GLY A 17 -6.45 -1.84 0.29
N VAL A 18 -7.61 -1.20 0.16
CA VAL A 18 -8.27 -0.43 1.22
C VAL A 18 -9.73 -0.86 1.31
N ASP A 19 -10.19 -1.21 2.51
CA ASP A 19 -11.61 -1.49 2.81
C ASP A 19 -12.10 -0.54 3.91
N GLY A 20 -13.37 -0.68 4.26
CA GLY A 20 -14.06 0.19 5.22
C GLY A 20 -14.96 1.21 4.52
N ASP A 21 -15.52 2.10 5.35
CA ASP A 21 -16.54 3.05 4.94
C ASP A 21 -16.44 4.34 5.77
N HIS A 22 -17.37 5.27 5.53
CA HIS A 22 -17.41 6.55 6.21
C HIS A 22 -17.88 6.48 7.68
N GLU A 23 -18.52 5.38 8.10
CA GLU A 23 -19.00 5.21 9.47
C GLU A 23 -17.91 4.62 10.38
N GLN A 24 -17.16 3.65 9.88
CA GLN A 24 -16.12 2.92 10.64
C GLN A 24 -14.70 3.40 10.31
N GLY A 25 -14.55 4.22 9.28
CA GLY A 25 -13.26 4.63 8.73
C GLY A 25 -12.65 3.56 7.82
N PHE A 26 -11.79 4.03 6.93
CA PHE A 26 -11.07 3.21 5.95
C PHE A 26 -9.79 2.65 6.56
N PHE A 27 -9.39 1.46 6.13
CA PHE A 27 -8.16 0.79 6.59
C PHE A 27 -7.52 0.01 5.46
N VAL A 28 -6.21 -0.15 5.55
CA VAL A 28 -5.41 -0.88 4.55
C VAL A 28 -5.55 -2.38 4.81
N THR A 29 -5.92 -3.14 3.78
CA THR A 29 -6.09 -4.60 3.85
C THR A 29 -4.92 -5.36 3.24
N SER A 30 -4.21 -4.77 2.29
CA SER A 30 -3.07 -5.40 1.62
C SER A 30 -2.10 -4.37 1.07
N GLN A 31 -0.82 -4.71 1.07
CA GLN A 31 0.24 -3.95 0.41
C GLN A 31 1.22 -4.93 -0.23
N THR A 32 1.45 -4.79 -1.53
CA THR A 32 2.40 -5.62 -2.26
C THR A 32 3.24 -4.77 -3.20
N ILE A 33 4.47 -5.23 -3.45
CA ILE A 33 5.33 -4.70 -4.50
C ILE A 33 5.66 -5.80 -5.49
N ARG A 34 5.82 -5.44 -6.76
CA ARG A 34 6.34 -6.33 -7.78
C ARG A 34 7.41 -5.61 -8.58
N SER A 35 8.62 -6.13 -8.54
CA SER A 35 9.72 -5.65 -9.37
C SER A 35 9.41 -5.88 -10.85
N LEU A 36 9.60 -4.85 -11.66
CA LEU A 36 9.46 -4.91 -13.11
C LEU A 36 10.74 -5.39 -13.81
N PHE A 37 11.86 -5.49 -13.07
CA PHE A 37 13.14 -5.91 -13.62
C PHE A 37 13.25 -7.44 -13.75
N ASP A 38 12.79 -8.17 -12.74
CA ASP A 38 12.87 -9.63 -12.62
C ASP A 38 11.52 -10.29 -12.39
N GLY A 39 10.44 -9.50 -12.25
CA GLY A 39 9.08 -10.00 -12.06
C GLY A 39 8.76 -10.45 -10.64
N THR A 40 9.72 -10.36 -9.71
CA THR A 40 9.57 -10.81 -8.32
C THR A 40 8.53 -9.98 -7.58
N SER A 41 7.60 -10.63 -6.86
CA SER A 41 6.61 -9.94 -6.02
C SER A 41 6.82 -10.23 -4.55
N ASP A 42 6.66 -9.22 -3.71
CA ASP A 42 6.71 -9.33 -2.25
C ASP A 42 5.52 -8.63 -1.58
N THR A 43 5.19 -9.11 -0.39
CA THR A 43 4.26 -8.43 0.51
C THR A 43 5.00 -7.40 1.36
N VAL A 44 4.43 -6.20 1.49
CA VAL A 44 4.92 -5.19 2.41
C VAL A 44 4.11 -5.30 3.71
N PRO A 45 4.76 -5.41 4.88
CA PRO A 45 4.04 -5.46 6.15
C PRO A 45 3.18 -4.22 6.34
N VAL A 46 1.91 -4.45 6.66
CA VAL A 46 0.94 -3.37 6.90
C VAL A 46 1.06 -2.80 8.31
N ASP A 47 1.89 -3.41 9.17
CA ASP A 47 2.13 -2.98 10.54
C ASP A 47 2.67 -1.54 10.58
N GLY A 48 2.05 -0.73 11.44
CA GLY A 48 2.31 0.72 11.57
C GLY A 48 1.24 1.59 10.90
N ILE A 49 0.78 1.24 9.70
CA ILE A 49 -0.26 2.01 8.96
C ILE A 49 -1.64 1.36 9.07
N ALA A 50 -1.75 0.03 9.01
CA ALA A 50 -3.03 -0.70 9.17
C ALA A 50 -3.64 -0.62 10.57
N ALA A 51 -2.86 -0.28 11.59
CA ALA A 51 -3.40 -0.11 12.93
C ALA A 51 -4.34 1.12 13.02
N GLY A 52 -4.27 2.04 12.05
CA GLY A 52 -5.09 3.24 11.99
C GLY A 52 -6.37 3.10 11.16
N ARG A 53 -7.38 3.91 11.51
CA ARG A 53 -8.56 4.18 10.68
C ARG A 53 -8.44 5.56 10.07
N PHE A 54 -8.66 5.65 8.76
CA PHE A 54 -8.59 6.88 8.01
C PHE A 54 -9.99 7.45 7.74
N PRO A 55 -10.18 8.77 7.83
CA PRO A 55 -11.50 9.39 7.57
C PRO A 55 -11.88 9.36 6.09
N LYS A 56 -10.92 9.16 5.19
CA LYS A 56 -11.11 9.10 3.74
C LYS A 56 -10.33 7.93 3.16
N GLN A 57 -10.89 7.32 2.13
CA GLN A 57 -10.27 6.22 1.41
C GLN A 57 -8.93 6.63 0.79
N ASP A 58 -8.86 7.83 0.21
CA ASP A 58 -7.63 8.35 -0.39
C ASP A 58 -6.51 8.49 0.65
N ASN A 59 -6.82 8.94 1.87
CA ASN A 59 -5.82 9.02 2.94
C ASN A 59 -5.25 7.63 3.30
N ALA A 60 -6.07 6.58 3.27
CA ALA A 60 -5.61 5.22 3.50
C ALA A 60 -4.72 4.72 2.35
N PHE A 61 -5.04 5.08 1.11
CA PHE A 61 -4.19 4.79 -0.04
C PHE A 61 -2.87 5.55 0.02
N ASP A 62 -2.88 6.85 0.30
CA ASP A 62 -1.66 7.67 0.41
C ASP A 62 -0.72 7.08 1.46
N ALA A 63 -1.24 6.80 2.66
CA ALA A 63 -0.48 6.14 3.71
C ALA A 63 0.06 4.78 3.25
N ALA A 64 -0.76 3.96 2.59
CA ALA A 64 -0.31 2.67 2.07
C ALA A 64 0.84 2.81 1.06
N PHE A 65 0.75 3.76 0.13
CA PHE A 65 1.79 3.95 -0.88
C PHE A 65 3.06 4.58 -0.31
N ASP A 66 2.95 5.46 0.69
CA ASP A 66 4.13 6.01 1.38
C ASP A 66 4.95 4.89 2.05
N ARG A 67 4.31 3.96 2.75
CA ARG A 67 5.00 2.81 3.34
C ARG A 67 5.63 1.89 2.31
N ILE A 68 4.96 1.70 1.18
CA ILE A 68 5.51 0.90 0.08
C ILE A 68 6.75 1.59 -0.51
N ARG A 69 6.73 2.92 -0.69
CA ARG A 69 7.89 3.69 -1.16
C ARG A 69 9.07 3.57 -0.20
N GLU A 70 8.83 3.75 1.11
CA GLU A 70 9.87 3.56 2.13
C GLU A 70 10.50 2.16 2.07
N GLU A 71 9.69 1.12 1.84
CA GLU A 71 10.18 -0.25 1.70
C GLU A 71 11.03 -0.45 0.44
N ILE A 72 10.64 0.15 -0.69
CA ILE A 72 11.43 0.14 -1.92
C ILE A 72 12.75 0.90 -1.74
N GLU A 73 12.71 2.06 -1.11
CA GLU A 73 13.90 2.87 -0.82
C GLU A 73 14.87 2.11 0.10
N ARG A 74 14.35 1.47 1.16
CA ARG A 74 15.13 0.62 2.07
C ARG A 74 15.83 -0.55 1.38
N ARG A 75 15.25 -1.10 0.30
CA ARG A 75 15.83 -2.20 -0.49
C ARG A 75 16.93 -1.73 -1.44
N LYS A 76 16.95 -0.45 -1.78
CA LYS A 76 17.92 0.15 -2.71
C LYS A 76 19.14 0.75 -2.00
N GLY A 77 19.00 1.11 -0.73
CA GLY A 77 20.10 1.56 0.14
C GLY A 77 20.87 0.39 0.75
#